data_AF-A0A563BXD9-F1
#
_entry.id   AF-A0A563BXD9-F1
#
_cell.length_a   1.000
_cell.length_b   1.000
_cell.length_c   1.000
_cell.angle_alpha   90.00
_cell.angle_beta   90.00
_cell.angle_gamma   90.00
#
_symmetry.space_group_name_H-M   'P 1'
#
loop_
_entity.id
_entity.type
_entity.pdbx_description
1 polymer ?
#
loop_
_entity_poly.entity_id
_entity_poly.type
_entity_poly.pdbx_seq_one_letter_code
_entity_poly.pdbx_strand_id
1 'polypeptide(L)' 'MKHLDNREDFRTDEEFANFRNLILANHKSITFFRSASAMKNRYGRASTVQQLMQKNLIYQIVDFSNVEC' A
#
# COMPACT_ATOMS: atom_id res chain seq x y z
N MET A 1 8.70 20.79 -11.62
CA MET A 1 8.12 19.88 -10.59
C MET A 1 8.92 18.59 -10.62
N LYS A 2 9.39 18.07 -9.48
CA LYS A 2 10.05 16.76 -9.43
C LYS A 2 8.99 15.68 -9.59
N HIS A 3 9.15 14.77 -10.56
CA HIS A 3 8.29 13.59 -10.67
C HIS A 3 8.66 12.64 -9.53
N LEU A 4 7.80 12.52 -8.51
CA LEU A 4 8.00 11.67 -7.32
C LEU A 4 7.54 10.23 -7.61
N ASP A 5 8.16 9.62 -8.61
CA ASP A 5 7.79 8.29 -9.08
C ASP A 5 8.82 7.24 -8.70
N ASN A 6 10.06 7.63 -8.39
CA ASN A 6 11.10 6.67 -8.03
C ASN A 6 11.10 6.38 -6.53
N ARG A 7 11.52 5.17 -6.14
CA ARG A 7 11.65 4.80 -4.73
C ARG A 7 12.57 5.76 -3.96
N GLU A 8 13.65 6.21 -4.58
CA GLU A 8 14.66 7.09 -3.97
C GLU A 8 14.10 8.48 -3.60
N ASP A 9 12.94 8.86 -4.12
CA ASP A 9 12.30 10.13 -3.80
C ASP A 9 11.60 10.15 -2.43
N PHE A 10 11.48 9.00 -1.77
CA PHE A 10 10.73 8.82 -0.54
C PHE A 10 11.62 8.34 0.61
N ARG A 11 11.28 8.72 1.84
CA ARG A 11 12.11 8.42 3.01
C ARG A 11 11.98 6.96 3.43
N THR A 12 10.79 6.38 3.25
CA THR A 12 10.52 4.98 3.61
C THR A 12 9.75 4.25 2.52
N ASP A 13 9.77 2.92 2.63
CA ASP A 13 9.00 2.04 1.75
C ASP A 13 7.50 2.25 1.93
N GLU A 14 7.04 2.51 3.16
CA GLU A 14 5.65 2.83 3.46
C GLU A 14 5.21 4.13 2.79
N GLU A 15 6.06 5.17 2.78
CA GLU A 15 5.78 6.41 2.07
C GLU A 15 5.69 6.18 0.55
N PHE A 16 6.67 5.49 -0.04
CA PHE A 16 6.71 5.18 -1.47
C PHE A 16 5.51 4.35 -1.93
N ALA A 17 5.15 3.32 -1.15
CA ALA A 17 4.04 2.44 -1.42
C ALA A 17 2.67 3.01 -0.99
N ASN A 18 2.65 4.21 -0.40
CA ASN A 18 1.48 4.79 0.26
C ASN A 18 0.79 3.82 1.26
N PHE A 19 1.57 2.99 1.93
CA PHE A 19 1.12 1.91 2.80
C PHE A 19 0.85 2.44 4.21
N ARG A 20 -0.42 2.48 4.63
CA ARG A 20 -0.82 3.09 5.91
C ARG A 20 -1.86 2.24 6.62
N ASN A 21 -1.69 2.09 7.93
CA ASN A 21 -2.71 1.53 8.81
C ASN A 21 -3.89 2.52 8.92
N LEU A 22 -5.10 2.02 8.77
CA LEU A 22 -6.35 2.72 8.97
C LEU A 22 -6.83 2.43 10.39
N ILE A 23 -6.60 3.39 11.28
CA ILE A 23 -7.11 3.32 12.65
C ILE A 23 -8.62 3.56 12.61
N LEU A 24 -9.40 2.48 12.69
CA LEU A 24 -10.85 2.57 12.88
C LEU A 24 -11.15 2.66 14.38
N ALA A 25 -11.77 3.77 14.79
CA ALA A 25 -11.88 4.20 16.19
C ALA A 25 -12.40 3.14 17.18
N ASN A 26 -13.13 2.10 16.71
CA ASN A 26 -13.82 1.13 17.57
C ASN A 26 -13.50 -0.36 17.29
N HIS A 27 -12.54 -0.69 16.43
CA HIS A 27 -12.20 -2.09 16.12
C HIS A 27 -10.72 -2.40 16.39
N LYS A 28 -10.39 -2.70 17.65
CA LYS A 28 -9.02 -3.08 18.05
C LYS A 28 -8.58 -4.46 17.54
N SER A 29 -9.52 -5.32 17.16
CA SER A 29 -9.26 -6.71 16.77
C SER A 29 -8.92 -6.90 15.29
N ILE A 30 -9.14 -5.89 14.45
CA ILE A 30 -8.91 -5.99 12.99
C ILE A 30 -8.12 -4.77 12.54
N THR A 31 -6.96 -5.01 11.93
CA THR A 31 -6.14 -3.96 11.34
C THR A 31 -6.47 -3.84 9.86
N PHE A 32 -6.83 -2.64 9.42
CA PHE A 32 -7.02 -2.33 8.01
C PHE A 32 -5.83 -1.55 7.49
N PHE A 33 -5.42 -1.82 6.27
CA PHE A 33 -4.37 -1.06 5.60
C PHE A 33 -4.88 -0.53 4.26
N ARG A 34 -4.36 0.62 3.83
CA ARG A 34 -4.46 1.08 2.45
C ARG A 34 -3.06 1.20 1.85
N SER A 35 -2.94 0.97 0.54
CA SER A 35 -1.68 1.12 -0.19
C SER A 35 -1.91 1.51 -1.65
N ALA A 36 -0.81 1.76 -2.37
CA ALA A 36 -0.80 1.60 -3.83
C ALA A 36 -1.13 0.14 -4.21
N SER A 37 -1.45 -0.09 -5.49
CA SER A 37 -1.84 -1.43 -5.95
C SER A 37 -0.69 -2.45 -5.79
N ALA A 38 -1.00 -3.58 -5.15
CA ALA A 38 -0.12 -4.74 -5.06
C ALA A 38 -0.08 -5.57 -6.36
N MET A 39 -1.00 -5.28 -7.30
CA MET A 39 -1.20 -6.03 -8.54
C MET A 39 -0.74 -5.22 -9.76
N LYS A 40 -1.13 -3.94 -9.83
CA LYS A 40 -0.74 -3.02 -10.91
C LYS A 40 0.57 -2.33 -10.54
N ASN A 41 1.68 -2.83 -11.08
CA ASN A 41 3.04 -2.36 -10.77
C ASN A 41 3.41 -1.03 -11.45
N ARG A 42 2.63 0.03 -11.21
CA ARG A 42 3.02 1.38 -11.62
C ARG A 42 4.20 1.85 -10.76
N TYR A 43 5.23 2.34 -11.43
CA TYR A 43 6.42 2.92 -10.80
C TYR A 43 7.20 1.96 -9.89
N GLY A 44 7.03 0.64 -10.03
CA GLY A 44 7.76 -0.34 -9.21
C GLY A 44 7.23 -0.52 -7.79
N ARG A 45 6.02 -0.04 -7.47
CA ARG A 45 5.47 -0.07 -6.10
C ARG A 45 4.91 -1.43 -5.67
N ALA A 46 4.54 -2.31 -6.60
CA ALA A 46 3.83 -3.55 -6.26
C ALA A 46 4.67 -4.50 -5.39
N SER A 47 5.96 -4.65 -5.70
CA SER A 47 6.87 -5.48 -4.90
C SER A 47 7.06 -4.94 -3.48
N THR A 48 7.20 -3.61 -3.33
CA THR A 48 7.26 -2.95 -2.02
C THR A 48 5.98 -3.19 -1.21
N VAL A 49 4.81 -3.08 -1.84
CA VAL A 49 3.53 -3.38 -1.18
C VAL A 49 3.48 -4.84 -0.72
N GLN A 50 3.89 -5.79 -1.56
CA GLN A 50 3.91 -7.21 -1.20
C GLN A 50 4.86 -7.51 -0.03
N GLN A 51 6.03 -6.89 0.02
CA GLN A 51 6.96 -7.01 1.16
C GLN A 51 6.35 -6.46 2.45
N LEU A 52 5.70 -5.29 2.39
CA LEU A 52 5.03 -4.68 3.54
C LEU A 52 3.84 -5.52 4.00
N MET A 53 3.10 -6.13 3.08
CA MET A 53 2.03 -7.07 3.43
C MET A 53 2.55 -8.30 4.18
N GLN A 54 3.64 -8.91 3.71
CA GLN A 54 4.27 -10.05 4.38
C GLN A 54 4.74 -9.67 5.79
N LYS A 55 5.41 -8.52 5.93
CA LYS A 55 5.87 -8.00 7.23
C LYS A 55 4.72 -7.77 8.22
N ASN A 56 3.54 -7.39 7.73
CA ASN A 56 2.36 -7.11 8.55
C ASN A 56 1.35 -8.28 8.62
N LEU A 57 1.71 -9.46 8.11
CA LEU A 57 0.85 -10.66 8.10
C LEU A 57 -0.53 -10.41 7.46
N ILE A 58 -0.56 -9.70 6.33
CA ILE A 58 -1.80 -9.42 5.58
C ILE A 58 -2.05 -10.55 4.58
N TYR A 59 -3.18 -11.23 4.72
CA TYR A 59 -3.53 -12.41 3.90
C TYR A 59 -4.63 -12.15 2.87
N GLN A 60 -5.37 -11.04 2.99
CA GLN A 60 -6.48 -10.71 2.11
C GLN A 60 -6.30 -9.30 1.53
N ILE A 61 -6.56 -9.18 0.22
CA ILE A 61 -6.53 -7.91 -0.51
C ILE A 61 -7.92 -7.68 -1.11
N VAL A 62 -8.40 -6.44 -1.00
CA VAL A 62 -9.52 -5.94 -1.80
C VAL A 62 -8.97 -4.93 -2.79
N ASP A 63 -8.98 -5.27 -4.08
CA ASP A 63 -8.48 -4.39 -5.15
C ASP A 63 -9.65 -3.65 -5.82
N PHE A 64 -9.70 -2.33 -5.63
CA PHE A 64 -10.71 -1.45 -6.21
C PHE A 64 -10.33 -0.94 -7.62
N SER A 65 -9.19 -1.35 -8.16
CA SER A 65 -8.66 -0.80 -9.42
C SER A 65 -9.42 -1.24 -10.68
N ASN A 66 -10.42 -2.11 -10.54
CA ASN A 66 -11.27 -2.60 -11.63
C ASN A 66 -12.77 -2.44 -11.34
N VAL A 67 -13.13 -1.55 -10.43
CA VAL A 67 -14.53 -1.18 -10.20
C VAL A 67 -14.91 -0.18 -11.28
N GLU A 68 -15.83 -0.58 -12.16
CA GLU A 68 -16.51 0.35 -13.07
C GLU A 68 -17.50 1.18 -12.24
N CYS A 69 -17.41 2.51 -12.35
CA CYS A 69 -18.27 3.47 -11.67
C CYS A 69 -19.41 3.91 -12.58
#